data_AF-A0A9E5EJ62-F1
#
_entry.id   AF-A0A9E5EJ62-F1
#
_cell.length_a   1.000
_cell.length_b   1.000
_cell.length_c   1.000
_cell.angle_alpha   90.00
_cell.angle_beta   90.00
_cell.angle_gamma   90.00
#
_symmetry.space_group_name_H-M   'P 1'
#
loop_
_entity.id
_entity.type
_entity.pdbx_description
1 polymer ?
#
loop_
_entity_poly.entity_id
_entity_poly.type
_entity_poly.pdbx_seq_one_letter_code
_entity_poly.pdbx_strand_id
1 'polypeptide(L)' 'MKIDPRQIPEEGLTLSGSLPTADYDLPAGETQGFDKIHYQLHAIRTGSEVTITGTLSSEFKISCSRCLDFIPWTLTIK' A
#
# COMPACT_ATOMS: atom_id res chain seq x y z
N MET A 1 -8.65 -0.99 -5.01
CA MET A 1 -8.12 -0.57 -6.33
C MET A 1 -8.47 -1.62 -7.38
N LYS A 2 -8.87 -1.23 -8.60
CA LYS A 2 -9.08 -2.16 -9.72
C LYS A 2 -8.22 -1.71 -10.90
N ILE A 3 -7.42 -2.60 -11.46
CA ILE A 3 -6.62 -2.36 -12.67
C ILE A 3 -7.30 -3.10 -13.82
N ASP A 4 -7.52 -2.45 -14.96
CA ASP A 4 -7.90 -3.13 -16.20
C ASP A 4 -6.64 -3.55 -16.95
N PRO A 5 -6.35 -4.87 -17.07
CA PRO A 5 -5.18 -5.37 -17.80
C PRO A 5 -5.07 -4.89 -19.24
N ARG A 6 -6.18 -4.52 -19.88
CA ARG A 6 -6.21 -4.04 -21.27
C ARG A 6 -5.65 -2.63 -21.42
N GLN A 7 -5.56 -1.88 -20.33
CA GLN A 7 -5.02 -0.52 -20.30
C GLN A 7 -3.51 -0.49 -20.04
N ILE A 8 -2.86 -1.64 -19.85
CA ILE A 8 -1.42 -1.74 -19.61
C ILE A 8 -0.70 -1.76 -20.97
N PRO A 9 0.12 -0.75 -21.29
CA PRO A 9 0.94 -0.72 -22.51
C PRO A 9 2.04 -1.78 -22.50
N GLU A 10 2.69 -2.03 -23.63
CA GLU A 10 3.82 -2.98 -23.72
C GLU A 10 5.03 -2.49 -22.91
N GLU A 11 5.24 -1.17 -22.85
CA GLU A 11 6.24 -0.50 -22.03
C GLU A 11 5.94 -0.52 -20.53
N GLY A 12 4.75 -1.02 -20.14
CA GLY A 12 4.27 -1.08 -18.77
C GLY A 12 3.55 0.19 -18.31
N LEU A 13 2.90 0.08 -17.14
CA LEU A 13 2.07 1.12 -16.56
C LEU A 13 2.53 1.41 -15.13
N THR A 14 2.88 2.65 -14.86
CA THR A 14 3.19 3.10 -13.50
C THR A 14 1.92 3.61 -12.83
N LEU A 15 1.66 3.13 -11.62
CA LEU A 15 0.50 3.46 -10.81
C LEU A 15 0.98 4.01 -9.48
N SER A 16 0.52 5.21 -9.11
CA SER A 16 0.75 5.77 -7.79
C SER A 16 -0.53 6.32 -7.20
N GLY A 17 -0.62 6.34 -5.87
CA GLY A 17 -1.79 6.87 -5.20
C GLY A 17 -1.88 6.44 -3.74
N SER A 18 -3.06 6.64 -3.16
CA SER A 18 -3.39 6.21 -1.81
C SER A 18 -4.75 5.55 -1.77
N LEU A 19 -4.87 4.51 -0.96
CA LEU A 19 -6.12 3.79 -0.72
C LEU A 19 -6.49 3.94 0.75
N PRO A 20 -7.77 4.21 1.08
CA PRO A 20 -8.20 4.23 2.47
C PRO A 20 -8.09 2.82 3.05
N THR A 21 -7.53 2.70 4.24
CA THR A 21 -7.41 1.42 4.95
C THR A 21 -8.77 0.83 5.29
N ALA A 22 -9.78 1.69 5.49
CA ALA A 22 -11.16 1.30 5.79
C ALA A 22 -11.81 0.42 4.71
N ASP A 23 -11.31 0.45 3.46
CA ASP A 23 -11.79 -0.43 2.38
C ASP A 23 -11.25 -1.87 2.50
N TYR A 24 -10.37 -2.13 3.48
CA TYR A 24 -9.67 -3.39 3.68
C TYR A 24 -9.88 -3.87 5.12
N ASP A 25 -10.06 -5.19 5.28
CA ASP A 25 -10.18 -5.82 6.61
C ASP A 25 -8.79 -6.03 7.23
N LEU A 26 -8.11 -4.91 7.55
CA LEU A 26 -6.76 -4.92 8.11
C LEU A 26 -6.81 -5.04 9.64
N PRO A 27 -6.02 -5.93 10.25
CA PRO A 27 -5.93 -6.03 11.71
C PRO A 27 -5.12 -4.84 12.25
N ALA A 28 -5.77 -3.68 12.40
CA ALA A 28 -5.12 -2.46 12.85
C ALA A 28 -4.73 -2.49 14.35
N GLY A 29 -5.29 -3.39 15.15
CA GLY A 29 -4.91 -3.57 16.56
C GLY A 29 -4.90 -2.26 17.36
N GLU A 30 -3.80 -2.00 18.07
CA GLU A 30 -3.58 -0.75 18.85
C GLU A 30 -2.92 0.38 18.04
N THR A 31 -2.85 0.28 16.71
CA THR A 31 -2.25 1.33 15.89
C THR A 31 -3.18 2.53 15.75
N GLN A 32 -2.63 3.75 15.88
CA GLN A 32 -3.39 5.00 15.72
C GLN A 32 -3.02 5.68 14.40
N GLY A 33 -4.01 6.18 13.67
CA GLY A 33 -3.79 6.96 12.45
C GLY A 33 -3.40 6.12 11.23
N PHE A 34 -3.64 4.80 11.24
CA PHE A 34 -3.48 3.95 10.07
C PHE A 34 -4.68 4.14 9.12
N ASP A 35 -4.73 5.26 8.40
CA ASP A 35 -5.86 5.67 7.56
C ASP A 35 -5.65 5.43 6.06
N LYS A 36 -4.39 5.40 5.60
CA LYS A 36 -4.03 5.30 4.19
C LYS A 36 -2.90 4.32 3.93
N ILE A 37 -3.02 3.59 2.83
CA ILE A 37 -1.93 2.84 2.20
C ILE A 37 -1.54 3.58 0.94
N HIS A 38 -0.32 4.09 0.91
CA HIS A 38 0.30 4.66 -0.26
C HIS A 38 0.91 3.54 -1.11
N TYR A 39 0.83 3.69 -2.43
CA TYR A 39 1.41 2.72 -3.35
C TYR A 39 2.17 3.42 -4.46
N GLN A 40 3.24 2.75 -4.90
CA GLN A 40 3.97 3.06 -6.12
C GLN A 40 4.27 1.74 -6.81
N LEU A 41 3.48 1.41 -7.82
CA LEU A 41 3.47 0.12 -8.50
C LEU A 41 3.83 0.29 -9.97
N HIS A 42 4.40 -0.75 -10.54
CA HIS A 42 4.66 -0.89 -11.95
C HIS A 42 4.03 -2.20 -12.43
N ALA A 43 3.14 -2.09 -13.40
CA ALA A 43 2.45 -3.21 -14.01
C ALA A 43 3.01 -3.46 -15.41
N ILE A 44 3.45 -4.68 -15.69
CA ILE A 44 3.95 -5.10 -16.99
C ILE A 44 3.06 -6.23 -17.48
N ARG A 45 2.63 -6.14 -18.74
CA ARG A 45 1.88 -7.21 -19.40
C ARG A 45 2.80 -7.98 -20.33
N THR A 46 2.83 -9.30 -20.20
CA THR A 46 3.59 -10.19 -21.09
C THR A 46 2.65 -11.28 -21.60
N GLY A 47 2.23 -11.15 -22.86
CA GLY A 47 1.21 -12.01 -23.45
C GLY A 47 -0.13 -11.93 -22.71
N SER A 48 -0.48 -13.01 -22.00
CA SER A 48 -1.69 -13.14 -21.18
C SER A 48 -1.46 -12.88 -19.68
N GLU A 49 -0.22 -12.67 -19.25
CA GLU A 49 0.13 -12.47 -17.85
C GLU A 49 0.33 -10.98 -17.54
N VAL A 50 -0.02 -10.60 -16.30
CA VAL A 50 0.26 -9.28 -15.75
C VAL A 50 1.07 -9.44 -14.48
N THR A 51 2.25 -8.86 -14.48
CA THR A 51 3.14 -8.80 -13.31
C THR A 51 3.06 -7.41 -12.71
N ILE A 52 2.80 -7.33 -11.41
CA ILE A 52 2.77 -6.08 -10.66
C ILE A 52 3.90 -6.12 -9.63
N THR A 53 4.79 -5.14 -9.69
CA THR A 53 5.88 -4.95 -8.72
C THR A 53 5.81 -3.54 -8.16
N GLY A 54 6.44 -3.29 -7.01
CA GLY A 54 6.54 -1.93 -6.50
C GLY A 54 6.57 -1.88 -4.99
N THR A 55 6.06 -0.81 -4.42
CA THR A 55 6.15 -0.55 -2.99
C THR A 55 4.80 -0.11 -2.45
N LEU A 56 4.48 -0.61 -1.27
CA LEU A 56 3.38 -0.13 -0.44
C LEU A 56 3.98 0.52 0.80
N SER A 57 3.45 1.66 1.21
CA SER A 57 3.86 2.32 2.45
C SER A 57 2.67 2.85 3.22
N SER A 58 2.83 2.96 4.54
CA SER A 58 1.85 3.60 5.39
C SER A 58 2.52 4.20 6.63
N GLU A 59 1.91 5.25 7.15
CA GLU A 59 2.32 5.94 8.36
C GLU A 59 1.25 5.71 9.43
N PHE A 60 1.68 5.38 10.63
CA PHE A 60 0.80 5.20 11.77
C PHE A 60 1.60 5.41 13.05
N LYS A 61 0.91 5.47 14.18
CA LYS A 61 1.53 5.53 15.49
C LYS A 61 1.34 4.21 16.22
N ILE A 62 2.40 3.75 16.85
CA ILE A 62 2.38 2.57 17.73
C ILE A 62 2.42 3.01 19.19
N SER A 63 1.77 2.27 20.07
CA SER A 63 1.84 2.48 21.52
C SER A 63 3.15 1.92 22.08
N CYS A 64 3.86 2.71 22.88
CA CYS A 64 5.02 2.23 23.62
C CYS A 64 4.58 1.33 24.77
N SER A 65 5.03 0.07 24.80
CA SER A 65 4.64 -0.89 25.86
C SER A 65 5.08 -0.49 27.28
N ARG A 66 6.00 0.48 27.42
CA ARG A 66 6.51 0.95 28.71
C ARG A 66 5.77 2.17 29.25
N CYS A 67 5.55 3.18 28.42
CA CYS A 67 4.98 4.47 28.85
C CYS A 67 3.63 4.79 28.21
N LEU A 68 3.16 3.95 27.27
CA LEU A 68 1.91 4.13 26.50
C LEU A 68 1.86 5.38 25.61
N ASP A 69 2.99 6.05 25.41
CA ASP A 69 3.09 7.15 24.44
C ASP A 69 3.01 6.63 23.00
N PHE A 70 2.41 7.43 22.12
CA PHE A 70 2.30 7.14 20.70
C PHE A 70 3.55 7.59 19.94
N ILE A 71 4.24 6.64 19.32
CA ILE A 71 5.46 6.87 18.55
C ILE A 71 5.13 6.80 17.05
N PRO A 72 5.47 7.82 16.24
CA PRO A 72 5.34 7.75 14.79
C PRO A 72 6.15 6.61 14.19
N TRP A 73 5.55 5.87 13.27
CA TRP A 73 6.16 4.73 12.59
C TRP A 73 5.78 4.72 11.11
N THR A 74 6.70 4.24 10.28
CA THR A 74 6.49 4.05 8.85
C THR A 74 6.73 2.60 8.48
N LEU A 75 5.71 1.94 7.92
CA LEU A 75 5.84 0.61 7.33
C LEU A 75 6.05 0.74 5.83
N THR A 76 7.05 0.02 5.30
CA THR A 76 7.30 -0.07 3.84
C THR A 76 7.44 -1.53 3.44
N ILE A 77 6.69 -1.95 2.44
CA ILE A 77 6.73 -3.29 1.84
C ILE A 77 7.16 -3.13 0.38
N LYS A 78 8.13 -3.92 -0.08
CA LYS A 78 8.72 -3.89 -1.43
C LYS A 78 8.59 -5.23 -2.11
#